data_AF-A0A699W2Q1-F1
#
_entry.id   AF-A0A699W2Q1-F1
#
_cell.length_a   1.000
_cell.length_b   1.000
_cell.length_c   1.000
_cell.angle_alpha   90.00
_cell.angle_beta   90.00
_cell.angle_gamma   90.00
#
_symmetry.space_group_name_H-M   'P 1'
#
loop_
_entity.id
_entity.type
_entity.pdbx_description
1 polymer ?
#
loop_
_entity_poly.entity_id
_entity_poly.type
_entity_poly.pdbx_seq_one_letter_code
_entity_poly.pdbx_strand_id
1 'polypeptide(L)' 'KPKTDDMREAPSLVIIEKLLAEGATVSAYDPVAVKEAKHTLGDTITYAKDQFDALIDADALLANHKEPVASL' A
#
# COMPACT_ATOMS: atom_id res chain seq x y z
N LYS A 1 -13.65 3.68 1.73
CA LYS A 1 -14.45 4.31 2.82
C LYS A 1 -13.96 3.75 4.15
N PRO A 2 -14.06 4.46 5.29
CA PRO A 2 -13.72 3.85 6.58
C PRO A 2 -14.65 2.64 6.77
N LYS A 3 -14.08 1.45 6.96
CA LYS A 3 -14.77 0.13 7.01
C LYS A 3 -15.22 -0.45 5.68
N THR A 4 -14.37 -0.42 4.66
CA THR A 4 -14.66 -1.16 3.44
C THR A 4 -13.36 -1.64 2.84
N ASP A 5 -13.23 -2.95 2.85
CA ASP A 5 -12.23 -3.85 2.30
C ASP A 5 -12.26 -3.84 0.76
N ASP A 6 -13.10 -2.98 0.18
CA ASP A 6 -13.31 -2.82 -1.25
C ASP A 6 -12.13 -2.06 -1.87
N MET A 7 -11.11 -2.84 -2.19
CA MET A 7 -9.91 -2.40 -2.88
C MET A 7 -10.14 -2.13 -4.38
N ARG A 8 -11.32 -2.44 -4.94
CA ARG A 8 -11.54 -2.48 -6.40
C ARG A 8 -11.33 -1.14 -7.13
N GLU A 9 -11.43 -0.01 -6.44
CA GLU A 9 -11.14 1.33 -6.99
C GLU A 9 -10.16 2.13 -6.10
N ALA A 10 -9.32 1.45 -5.32
CA ALA A 10 -8.39 2.15 -4.43
C ALA A 10 -7.33 2.92 -5.25
N PRO A 11 -7.12 4.23 -4.99
CA PRO A 11 -6.07 5.01 -5.66
C PRO A 11 -4.67 4.40 -5.49
N SER A 12 -4.43 3.68 -4.40
CA SER A 12 -3.17 2.97 -4.16
C SER A 12 -2.90 1.86 -5.19
N LEU A 13 -3.91 1.11 -5.64
CA LEU A 13 -3.71 0.07 -6.66
C LEU A 13 -3.25 0.67 -7.98
N VAL A 14 -3.90 1.75 -8.42
CA VAL A 14 -3.54 2.44 -9.66
C VAL A 14 -2.11 2.97 -9.61
N ILE A 15 -1.68 3.48 -8.46
CA ILE A 15 -0.31 3.95 -8.26
C ILE A 15 0.67 2.78 -8.31
N ILE A 16 0.37 1.69 -7.61
CA ILE A 16 1.22 0.48 -7.58
C ILE A 16 1.37 -0.11 -8.99
N GLU A 17 0.28 -0.26 -9.74
CA GLU A 17 0.31 -0.78 -11.11
C GLU A 17 1.18 0.08 -12.03
N LYS A 18 1.08 1.42 -11.92
CA LYS A 18 1.93 2.35 -12.69
C LYS A 18 3.40 2.22 -12.33
N LEU A 19 3.73 2.16 -11.04
CA LEU A 19 5.11 1.98 -10.57
C LEU A 19 5.71 0.65 -11.06
N LEU A 20 4.94 -0.44 -10.97
CA LEU A 20 5.34 -1.74 -11.49
C LEU A 20 5.55 -1.70 -13.01
N ALA A 21 4.67 -1.02 -13.76
CA ALA A 21 4.80 -0.86 -15.20
C ALA A 21 6.05 -0.05 -15.61
N GLU A 22 6.51 0.86 -14.75
CA GLU A 22 7.76 1.60 -14.93
C GLU A 22 9.01 0.83 -14.45
N GLY A 23 8.83 -0.40 -13.94
CA GLY A 23 9.93 -1.28 -13.50
C GLY A 23 10.38 -1.04 -12.06
N ALA A 24 9.63 -0.28 -11.27
CA ALA A 24 9.91 -0.11 -9.85
C ALA A 24 9.57 -1.37 -9.06
N THR A 25 10.27 -1.57 -7.95
CA THR A 25 9.86 -2.51 -6.90
C THR A 25 8.95 -1.79 -5.91
N VAL A 26 7.95 -2.49 -5.39
CA VAL A 26 6.99 -1.92 -4.45
C VAL A 26 6.94 -2.77 -3.19
N SER A 27 7.12 -2.12 -2.04
CA SER A 27 6.83 -2.68 -0.71
C SER A 27 5.67 -1.89 -0.11
N ALA A 28 4.65 -2.60 0.37
CA ALA A 28 3.44 -1.97 0.91
C ALA A 28 3.03 -2.60 2.24
N TYR A 29 2.49 -1.75 3.12
CA TYR A 29 1.88 -2.15 4.38
C TYR A 29 0.50 -1.50 4.50
N ASP A 30 -0.50 -2.30 4.86
CA ASP A 30 -1.81 -1.82 5.29
C ASP A 30 -2.32 -2.75 6.41
N PRO A 31 -2.59 -2.27 7.63
CA PRO A 31 -2.98 -3.12 8.75
C PRO A 31 -4.29 -3.89 8.54
N VAL A 32 -5.13 -3.46 7.58
CA VAL A 32 -6.48 -4.01 7.35
C VAL A 32 -6.57 -4.69 5.98
N ALA A 33 -5.91 -4.15 4.96
CA ALA A 33 -6.14 -4.53 3.56
C ALA A 33 -5.12 -5.51 2.96
N VAL A 34 -4.16 -6.08 3.72
CA VAL A 34 -3.14 -7.01 3.16
C VAL A 34 -3.76 -8.17 2.39
N LYS A 35 -4.83 -8.77 2.91
CA LYS A 35 -5.47 -9.94 2.28
C LYS A 35 -6.06 -9.58 0.91
N GLU A 36 -6.74 -8.45 0.81
CA GLU A 36 -7.37 -8.01 -0.44
C GLU A 36 -6.36 -7.46 -1.45
N ALA A 37 -5.34 -6.76 -0.95
CA ALA A 37 -4.19 -6.39 -1.77
C ALA A 37 -3.53 -7.64 -2.35
N LYS A 38 -3.34 -8.70 -1.56
CA LYS A 38 -2.79 -9.98 -2.03
C LYS A 38 -3.70 -10.72 -3.00
N HIS A 39 -5.01 -10.65 -2.84
CA HIS A 39 -5.95 -11.22 -3.82
C HIS A 39 -5.82 -10.52 -5.19
N THR A 40 -5.58 -9.21 -5.19
CA THR A 40 -5.54 -8.40 -6.41
C THR A 40 -4.16 -8.38 -7.07
N LEU A 41 -3.11 -8.14 -6.29
CA LEU A 41 -1.74 -7.93 -6.76
C LEU A 41 -0.88 -9.20 -6.72
N GLY A 42 -1.34 -10.26 -6.04
CA GLY A 42 -0.60 -11.51 -5.92
C GLY A 42 0.81 -11.28 -5.35
N ASP A 43 1.81 -11.93 -5.93
CA ASP A 43 3.21 -11.82 -5.50
C ASP A 43 4.01 -10.77 -6.30
N THR A 44 3.32 -9.82 -6.96
CA THR A 44 3.98 -8.74 -7.74
C THR A 44 4.60 -7.65 -6.87
N ILE A 45 4.22 -7.57 -5.59
CA ILE A 45 4.76 -6.63 -4.60
C ILE A 45 5.20 -7.36 -3.34
N THR A 46 5.98 -6.67 -2.50
CA THR A 46 6.32 -7.13 -1.15
C THR A 46 5.29 -6.63 -0.15
N TYR A 47 4.77 -7.54 0.70
CA TYR A 47 3.88 -7.19 1.81
C TYR A 47 4.69 -7.05 3.08
N ALA A 48 4.94 -5.82 3.48
CA ALA A 48 5.70 -5.51 4.69
C ALA A 48 4.89 -5.84 5.96
N LYS A 49 5.60 -6.14 7.05
CA LYS A 49 4.99 -6.51 8.35
C LYS A 49 4.41 -5.32 9.08
N ASP A 50 5.06 -4.17 8.93
CA ASP A 50 4.67 -2.89 9.50
C ASP A 50 5.15 -1.73 8.61
N GLN A 51 4.79 -0.51 8.98
CA GLN A 51 5.13 0.70 8.24
C GLN A 51 6.64 0.97 8.15
N PHE A 52 7.44 0.48 9.10
CA PHE A 52 8.88 0.67 9.11
C PHE A 52 9.58 -0.36 8.23
N ASP A 53 9.10 -1.60 8.24
CA ASP A 53 9.54 -2.67 7.35
C ASP A 53 9.32 -2.28 5.86
N ALA A 54 8.25 -1.54 5.56
CA ALA A 54 7.98 -1.02 4.22
C ALA A 54 9.01 0.02 3.72
N LEU A 55 9.80 0.62 4.63
CA LEU A 55 10.75 1.69 4.34
C LEU A 55 12.19 1.21 4.18
N ILE A 56 12.47 -0.07 4.46
CA ILE A 56 13.81 -0.62 4.34
C ILE A 56 14.25 -0.55 2.87
N ASP A 57 15.39 0.12 2.64
CA ASP A 57 15.97 0.37 1.31
C ASP A 57 15.04 1.07 0.30
N ALA A 58 14.01 1.77 0.78
CA ALA A 58 13.07 2.49 -0.08
C ALA A 58 13.64 3.84 -0.55
N ASP A 59 13.58 4.10 -1.86
CA ASP A 59 13.95 5.40 -2.44
C ASP A 59 12.90 6.50 -2.15
N ALA A 60 11.65 6.11 -1.93
CA ALA A 60 10.54 7.02 -1.69
C ALA A 60 9.44 6.38 -0.83
N LEU A 61 8.71 7.22 -0.09
CA LEU A 61 7.52 6.84 0.69
C LEU A 61 6.27 7.50 0.09
N LEU A 62 5.24 6.70 -0.14
CA LEU A 62 3.90 7.18 -0.44
C LEU A 62 2.95 6.84 0.72
N ALA A 63 2.52 7.85 1.47
CA ALA A 63 1.57 7.70 2.58
C ALA A 63 0.17 8.13 2.15
N ASN A 64 -0.76 7.17 2.05
CA ASN A 64 -2.16 7.45 1.74
C ASN A 64 -2.95 7.62 3.06
N HIS A 65 -2.80 8.78 3.70
CA HIS A 65 -3.40 9.04 5.01
C HIS A 65 -4.88 9.49 4.90
N LYS A 66 -5.78 8.80 5.62
CA LYS A 66 -7.16 9.23 5.90
C LYS A 66 -7.51 9.01 7.37
N GLU A 67 -6.72 9.53 8.30
CA GLU A 67 -7.16 9.75 9.68
C GLU A 67 -6.79 11.20 10.04
N PRO A 68 -7.54 11.88 10.92
CA PRO A 68 -7.10 13.17 11.42
C PRO A 68 -5.88 12.93 12.31
N VAL A 69 -4.80 13.65 12.06
CA VAL A 69 -3.72 13.77 13.04
C VAL A 69 -4.37 14.33 14.30
N ALA A 70 -4.56 13.51 15.33
CA ALA A 70 -4.98 14.01 16.62
C ALA A 70 -3.86 14.92 17.10
N SER A 71 -4.09 16.22 16.95
CA SER A 71 -3.26 17.27 17.53
C SER A 71 -3.09 16.99 19.02
N LEU A 72 -1.83 16.83 19.44
CA LEU A 72 -1.41 16.93 20.84
C LEU A 72 -1.86 18.27 21.43
#